data_AF-A0A843L7W3-F1
#
_entry.id   AF-A0A843L7W3-F1
#
_cell.length_a   1.000
_cell.length_b   1.000
_cell.length_c   1.000
_cell.angle_alpha   90.00
_cell.angle_beta   90.00
_cell.angle_gamma   90.00
#
_symmetry.space_group_name_H-M   'P 1'
#
loop_
_entity.id
_entity.type
_entity.pdbx_description
1 polymer ?
#
loop_
_entity_poly.entity_id
_entity_poly.type
_entity_poly.pdbx_seq_one_letter_code
_entity_poly.pdbx_strand_id
1 'polypeptide(L)'
;MTPKEFKSGACIDIRTEEEKAKDYKFKEIVASVAPVNWVEKKESEWRKFPDQDQGNSYTCVMQTIAKMASILLFIKENVYVAFSKVYYQLRSNRPLGGMMGVESFEIWRKEGLPLEKLVPSEERSDEEIDSTIVKQYNKDIAKVFRLGNHIGADGESFETIASIIQVTGKPIMAWFYFTAEEWSRLIPIVIDKKLTIQTGLRHSVTVVDNFLFGGKKYLLIEDSAHFGGLTRRLISEEFFNTRCWFLRYPMNFRFEEQEDKEIDIELKKDLEYGMTDPDVVILQDLLKKLGFFPINIDSTGRYLSITKNAVRDFQLKNKIISSPNDPGAGRCGPKTRAFINTNY
;
A
#
# COMPACT_ATOMS: atom_id res chain seq x y z
N MET A 1 -9.57 -6.80 -36.10
CA MET A 1 -9.06 -6.91 -34.73
C MET A 1 -10.20 -7.45 -33.88
N THR A 2 -9.99 -8.56 -33.18
CA THR A 2 -10.91 -9.03 -32.14
C THR A 2 -11.01 -7.95 -31.05
N PRO A 3 -12.21 -7.62 -30.53
CA PRO A 3 -12.33 -6.70 -29.40
C PRO A 3 -11.52 -7.20 -28.22
N LYS A 4 -10.75 -6.31 -27.57
CA LYS A 4 -10.02 -6.64 -26.32
C LYS A 4 -11.06 -7.02 -25.26
N GLU A 5 -11.06 -8.28 -24.83
CA GLU A 5 -11.94 -8.75 -23.76
C GLU A 5 -11.35 -8.33 -22.42
N PHE A 6 -12.01 -7.38 -21.74
CA PHE A 6 -11.54 -6.86 -20.46
C PHE A 6 -11.89 -7.80 -19.31
N LYS A 7 -10.92 -8.02 -18.44
CA LYS A 7 -10.95 -9.04 -17.40
C LYS A 7 -10.85 -8.42 -16.00
N SER A 8 -11.60 -8.98 -15.06
CA SER A 8 -11.55 -8.57 -13.65
C SER A 8 -10.36 -9.21 -12.94
N GLY A 9 -9.22 -8.52 -12.87
CA GLY A 9 -8.02 -8.99 -12.16
C GLY A 9 -8.00 -8.69 -10.66
N ALA A 10 -8.87 -7.78 -10.18
CA ALA A 10 -9.00 -7.47 -8.75
C ALA A 10 -9.99 -8.44 -8.09
N CYS A 11 -9.47 -9.41 -7.33
CA CYS A 11 -10.27 -10.42 -6.62
C CYS A 11 -10.76 -9.89 -5.27
N ILE A 12 -11.97 -10.32 -4.88
CA ILE A 12 -12.55 -9.99 -3.56
C ILE A 12 -11.69 -10.61 -2.45
N ASP A 13 -11.50 -9.86 -1.37
CA ASP A 13 -10.80 -10.34 -0.17
C ASP A 13 -11.68 -11.32 0.60
N ILE A 14 -11.31 -12.61 0.54
CA ILE A 14 -12.02 -13.72 1.18
C ILE A 14 -11.45 -14.11 2.55
N ARG A 15 -10.47 -13.36 3.07
CA ARG A 15 -9.89 -13.60 4.40
C ARG A 15 -10.95 -13.47 5.50
N THR A 16 -10.72 -14.12 6.63
CA THR A 16 -11.63 -14.00 7.78
C THR A 16 -11.59 -12.60 8.39
N GLU A 17 -12.61 -12.23 9.17
CA GLU A 17 -12.62 -10.93 9.85
C GLU A 17 -11.48 -10.84 10.90
N GLU A 18 -11.07 -11.95 11.52
CA GLU A 18 -9.91 -11.98 12.41
C GLU A 18 -8.59 -11.72 11.66
N GLU A 19 -8.48 -12.16 10.41
CA GLU A 19 -7.32 -11.87 9.57
C GLU A 19 -7.33 -10.40 9.13
N LYS A 20 -8.47 -9.87 8.72
CA LYS A 20 -8.63 -8.46 8.34
C LYS A 20 -8.41 -7.50 9.50
N ALA A 21 -8.75 -7.89 10.73
CA ALA A 21 -8.53 -7.11 11.94
C ALA A 21 -7.03 -6.90 12.26
N LYS A 22 -6.13 -7.67 11.66
CA LYS A 22 -4.67 -7.51 11.79
C LYS A 22 -4.11 -6.47 10.82
N ASP A 23 -4.90 -6.03 9.84
CA ASP A 23 -4.46 -5.05 8.85
C ASP A 23 -4.26 -3.68 9.51
N TYR A 24 -3.10 -3.10 9.28
CA TYR A 24 -2.81 -1.72 9.66
C TYR A 24 -3.75 -0.75 8.93
N LYS A 25 -4.42 0.11 9.69
CA LYS A 25 -5.40 1.08 9.16
C LYS A 25 -4.87 2.50 9.23
N PHE A 26 -5.24 3.32 8.26
CA PHE A 26 -4.84 4.73 8.16
C PHE A 26 -5.08 5.52 9.46
N LYS A 27 -6.27 5.35 10.07
CA LYS A 27 -6.65 6.03 11.32
C LYS A 27 -5.79 5.66 12.53
N GLU A 28 -5.04 4.56 12.46
CA GLU A 28 -4.12 4.15 13.53
C GLU A 28 -2.81 4.93 13.50
N ILE A 29 -2.47 5.51 12.35
CA ILE A 29 -1.13 6.04 12.08
C ILE A 29 -1.12 7.52 11.69
N VAL A 30 -2.26 8.07 11.32
CA VAL A 30 -2.41 9.50 11.06
C VAL A 30 -3.32 10.10 12.12
N ALA A 31 -2.77 11.04 12.90
CA ALA A 31 -3.51 11.74 13.95
C ALA A 31 -4.56 12.71 13.38
N SER A 32 -4.22 13.38 12.27
CA SER A 32 -5.10 14.30 11.57
C SER A 32 -4.70 14.39 10.09
N VAL A 33 -5.69 14.46 9.20
CA VAL A 33 -5.46 14.62 7.75
C VAL A 33 -5.07 16.06 7.47
N ALA A 34 -3.94 16.27 6.77
CA ALA A 34 -3.51 17.61 6.38
C ALA A 34 -4.44 18.19 5.30
N PRO A 35 -4.71 19.51 5.30
CA PRO A 35 -5.52 20.13 4.27
C PRO A 35 -4.87 20.02 2.88
N VAL A 36 -5.68 19.76 1.86
CA VAL A 36 -5.22 19.65 0.47
C VAL A 36 -5.20 21.04 -0.18
N ASN A 37 -4.07 21.39 -0.75
CA ASN A 37 -3.88 22.57 -1.57
C ASN A 37 -4.23 22.26 -3.03
N TRP A 38 -5.49 22.49 -3.37
CA TRP A 38 -6.01 22.24 -4.71
C TRP A 38 -5.52 23.31 -5.71
N VAL A 39 -4.62 22.92 -6.62
CA VAL A 39 -4.04 23.80 -7.65
C VAL A 39 -4.45 23.35 -9.04
N GLU A 40 -4.83 24.29 -9.91
CA GLU A 40 -5.15 24.03 -11.32
C GLU A 40 -3.90 23.57 -12.08
N LYS A 41 -4.00 22.46 -12.81
CA LYS A 41 -2.89 21.91 -13.62
C LYS A 41 -3.32 21.65 -15.05
N LYS A 42 -2.45 22.02 -15.99
CA LYS A 42 -2.49 21.55 -17.38
C LYS A 42 -1.89 20.15 -17.48
N GLU A 43 -2.20 19.42 -18.55
CA GLU A 43 -1.71 18.05 -18.77
C GLU A 43 -0.17 17.93 -18.74
N SER A 44 0.55 18.97 -19.17
CA SER A 44 2.01 19.01 -19.12
C SER A 44 2.57 19.03 -17.69
N GLU A 45 1.76 19.40 -16.69
CA GLU A 45 2.14 19.56 -15.29
C GLU A 45 1.75 18.35 -14.43
N TRP A 46 1.04 17.38 -15.01
CA TRP A 46 0.63 16.17 -14.31
C TRP A 46 1.83 15.32 -13.94
N ARG A 47 1.89 14.89 -12.68
CA ARG A 47 2.87 13.90 -12.24
C ARG A 47 2.54 12.55 -12.88
N LYS A 48 3.38 12.13 -13.82
CA LYS A 48 3.21 10.91 -14.62
C LYS A 48 4.48 10.07 -14.65
N PHE A 49 4.30 8.77 -14.83
CA PHE A 49 5.38 7.78 -14.87
C PHE A 49 5.30 6.94 -16.15
N PRO A 50 6.38 6.22 -16.53
CA PRO A 50 6.37 5.35 -17.70
C PRO A 50 5.18 4.39 -17.72
N ASP A 51 4.45 4.33 -18.83
CA ASP A 51 3.24 3.51 -18.97
C ASP A 51 3.54 2.00 -18.78
N GLN A 52 2.53 1.24 -18.33
CA GLN A 52 2.57 -0.22 -18.21
C GLN A 52 1.44 -0.82 -19.06
N ASP A 53 1.59 -2.06 -19.50
CA ASP A 53 0.59 -2.82 -20.24
C ASP A 53 0.50 -4.27 -19.74
N GLN A 54 -0.65 -4.62 -19.19
CA GLN A 54 -0.94 -5.99 -18.76
C GLN A 54 -1.32 -6.93 -19.91
N GLY A 55 -1.45 -6.43 -21.14
CA GLY A 55 -1.95 -7.17 -22.27
C GLY A 55 -3.36 -7.72 -22.00
N ASN A 56 -3.51 -9.04 -22.13
CA ASN A 56 -4.76 -9.78 -21.89
C ASN A 56 -4.73 -10.61 -20.58
N SER A 57 -3.75 -10.35 -19.72
CA SER A 57 -3.59 -11.01 -18.42
C SER A 57 -4.48 -10.41 -17.34
N TYR A 58 -4.59 -11.11 -16.21
CA TYR A 58 -5.32 -10.66 -15.03
C TYR A 58 -4.40 -9.92 -14.02
N THR A 59 -3.22 -9.45 -14.43
CA THR A 59 -2.18 -8.96 -13.50
C THR A 59 -2.34 -7.52 -13.01
N CYS A 60 -3.49 -6.85 -13.20
CA CYS A 60 -3.65 -5.42 -12.86
C CYS A 60 -3.23 -5.07 -11.42
N VAL A 61 -3.47 -5.97 -10.46
CA VAL A 61 -3.02 -5.82 -9.06
C VAL A 61 -1.50 -5.79 -8.96
N MET A 62 -0.83 -6.70 -9.66
CA MET A 62 0.63 -6.81 -9.63
C MET A 62 1.30 -5.70 -10.46
N GLN A 63 0.64 -5.23 -11.53
CA GLN A 63 1.03 -4.02 -12.26
C GLN A 63 1.02 -2.81 -11.33
N THR A 64 -0.05 -2.64 -10.56
CA THR A 64 -0.17 -1.57 -9.56
C THR A 64 0.94 -1.66 -8.51
N ILE A 65 1.25 -2.85 -7.97
CA ILE A 65 2.38 -3.02 -7.04
C ILE A 65 3.72 -2.64 -7.68
N ALA A 66 4.00 -3.09 -8.90
CA ALA A 66 5.24 -2.77 -9.60
C ALA A 66 5.38 -1.26 -9.86
N LYS A 67 4.29 -0.58 -10.25
CA LYS A 67 4.25 0.88 -10.38
C LYS A 67 4.54 1.56 -9.05
N MET A 68 3.83 1.15 -7.99
CA MET A 68 3.99 1.74 -6.67
C MET A 68 5.42 1.61 -6.16
N ALA A 69 6.06 0.46 -6.35
CA ALA A 69 7.46 0.24 -6.01
C ALA A 69 8.41 1.14 -6.82
N SER A 70 8.15 1.30 -8.12
CA SER A 70 8.94 2.18 -8.99
C SER A 70 8.85 3.65 -8.54
N ILE A 71 7.64 4.10 -8.18
CA ILE A 71 7.40 5.46 -7.68
C ILE A 71 8.01 5.64 -6.29
N LEU A 72 7.89 4.65 -5.40
CA LEU A 72 8.48 4.71 -4.06
C LEU A 72 10.00 4.84 -4.14
N LEU A 73 10.65 4.10 -5.05
CA LEU A 73 12.08 4.20 -5.29
C LEU A 73 12.44 5.56 -5.90
N PHE A 74 11.63 6.07 -6.82
CA PHE A 74 11.82 7.40 -7.39
C PHE A 74 11.73 8.51 -6.34
N ILE A 75 10.81 8.43 -5.38
CA ILE A 75 10.74 9.40 -4.27
C ILE A 75 12.01 9.37 -3.43
N LYS A 76 12.55 8.16 -3.18
CA LYS A 76 13.72 7.97 -2.32
C LYS A 76 15.03 8.35 -2.99
N GLU A 77 15.24 7.87 -4.21
CA GLU A 77 16.54 7.90 -4.91
C GLU A 77 16.55 8.80 -6.15
N ASN A 78 15.41 9.39 -6.52
CA ASN A 78 15.22 10.13 -7.78
C ASN A 78 15.53 9.29 -9.04
N VAL A 79 15.35 7.96 -8.95
CA VAL A 79 15.53 7.01 -10.06
C VAL A 79 14.28 6.16 -10.24
N TYR A 80 13.80 6.08 -11.48
CA TYR A 80 12.71 5.18 -11.84
C TYR A 80 13.27 3.82 -12.31
N VAL A 81 12.97 2.76 -11.57
CA VAL A 81 13.32 1.38 -11.94
C VAL A 81 12.04 0.57 -12.09
N ALA A 82 11.85 -0.05 -13.25
CA ALA A 82 10.70 -0.92 -13.50
C ALA A 82 10.85 -2.25 -12.76
N PHE A 83 9.83 -2.61 -12.00
CA PHE A 83 9.74 -3.89 -11.29
C PHE A 83 8.94 -4.92 -12.07
N SER A 84 9.36 -6.18 -11.92
CA SER A 84 8.71 -7.34 -12.50
C SER A 84 7.43 -7.68 -11.78
N LYS A 85 6.43 -8.09 -12.56
CA LYS A 85 5.13 -8.60 -12.11
C LYS A 85 5.16 -10.12 -11.99
N VAL A 86 6.32 -10.78 -12.20
CA VAL A 86 6.45 -12.24 -12.21
C VAL A 86 6.01 -12.91 -10.90
N TYR A 87 6.05 -12.19 -9.78
CA TYR A 87 5.55 -12.69 -8.50
C TYR A 87 4.02 -12.76 -8.40
N TYR A 88 3.30 -12.34 -9.44
CA TYR A 88 1.92 -12.76 -9.68
C TYR A 88 1.75 -14.30 -9.64
N GLN A 89 2.82 -15.06 -9.97
CA GLN A 89 2.83 -16.51 -9.86
C GLN A 89 2.71 -17.08 -8.42
N LEU A 90 2.83 -16.21 -7.41
CA LEU A 90 2.77 -16.56 -5.98
C LEU A 90 1.37 -16.33 -5.37
N ARG A 91 0.38 -15.90 -6.17
CA ARG A 91 -1.01 -15.76 -5.74
C ARG A 91 -1.58 -17.10 -5.27
N SER A 92 -2.36 -17.07 -4.20
CA SER A 92 -2.96 -18.25 -3.58
C SER A 92 -3.99 -18.97 -4.45
N ASN A 93 -4.63 -18.26 -5.38
CA ASN A 93 -5.64 -18.80 -6.28
C ASN A 93 -5.05 -19.39 -7.58
N ARG A 94 -3.72 -19.44 -7.75
CA ARG A 94 -3.07 -20.00 -8.93
C ARG A 94 -3.57 -21.45 -9.19
N PRO A 95 -3.96 -21.82 -10.43
CA PRO A 95 -3.75 -21.10 -11.69
C PRO A 95 -4.84 -20.10 -12.09
N LEU A 96 -5.87 -19.86 -11.27
CA LEU A 96 -6.94 -18.91 -11.61
C LEU A 96 -6.39 -17.49 -11.78
N GLY A 97 -7.06 -16.69 -12.62
CA GLY A 97 -6.70 -15.31 -12.86
C GLY A 97 -7.09 -14.36 -11.72
N GLY A 98 -6.36 -13.27 -11.59
CA GLY A 98 -6.58 -12.19 -10.64
C GLY A 98 -5.96 -12.46 -9.27
N MET A 99 -5.93 -11.44 -8.41
CA MET A 99 -5.29 -11.52 -7.10
C MET A 99 -6.00 -10.66 -6.05
N MET A 100 -5.89 -11.05 -4.77
CA MET A 100 -6.33 -10.22 -3.65
C MET A 100 -5.34 -9.08 -3.38
N GLY A 101 -5.85 -7.89 -3.08
CA GLY A 101 -5.01 -6.69 -2.91
C GLY A 101 -4.04 -6.84 -1.75
N VAL A 102 -4.52 -7.28 -0.58
CA VAL A 102 -3.68 -7.43 0.62
C VAL A 102 -2.62 -8.50 0.44
N GLU A 103 -2.95 -9.60 -0.23
CA GLU A 103 -2.01 -10.65 -0.56
C GLU A 103 -0.84 -10.13 -1.42
N SER A 104 -1.13 -9.28 -2.42
CA SER A 104 -0.10 -8.70 -3.28
C SER A 104 0.91 -7.84 -2.51
N PHE A 105 0.45 -7.10 -1.50
CA PHE A 105 1.34 -6.34 -0.62
C PHE A 105 2.11 -7.24 0.34
N GLU A 106 1.51 -8.32 0.84
CA GLU A 106 2.20 -9.29 1.69
C GLU A 106 3.31 -10.01 0.94
N ILE A 107 3.12 -10.30 -0.35
CA ILE A 107 4.20 -10.82 -1.22
C ILE A 107 5.31 -9.79 -1.37
N TRP A 108 4.98 -8.53 -1.67
CA TRP A 108 5.99 -7.48 -1.75
C TRP A 108 6.75 -7.32 -0.42
N ARG A 109 6.07 -7.42 0.72
CA ARG A 109 6.67 -7.33 2.06
C ARG A 109 7.59 -8.52 2.38
N LYS A 110 7.20 -9.74 2.00
CA LYS A 110 7.93 -10.98 2.34
C LYS A 110 9.01 -11.34 1.33
N GLU A 111 8.75 -11.15 0.05
CA GLU A 111 9.62 -11.59 -1.05
C GLU A 111 10.38 -10.43 -1.70
N GLY A 112 9.85 -9.20 -1.59
CA GLY A 112 10.32 -8.07 -2.38
C GLY A 112 9.86 -8.17 -3.84
N LEU A 113 10.53 -7.48 -4.75
CA LEU A 113 10.15 -7.45 -6.17
C LEU A 113 11.37 -7.63 -7.08
N PRO A 114 11.36 -8.59 -8.03
CA PRO A 114 12.40 -8.69 -9.04
C PRO A 114 12.38 -7.49 -9.97
N LEU A 115 13.50 -7.20 -10.62
CA LEU A 115 13.58 -6.12 -11.61
C LEU A 115 13.05 -6.59 -12.96
N GLU A 116 12.25 -5.76 -13.65
CA GLU A 116 11.66 -6.09 -14.96
C GLU A 116 12.74 -6.42 -15.99
N LYS A 117 13.86 -5.70 -15.97
CA LYS A 117 15.02 -5.94 -16.86
C LYS A 117 15.66 -7.33 -16.67
N LEU A 118 15.56 -7.91 -15.48
CA LEU A 118 16.16 -9.21 -15.16
C LEU A 118 15.17 -10.36 -15.32
N VAL A 119 13.89 -10.09 -15.10
CA VAL A 119 12.79 -11.06 -15.26
C VAL A 119 11.60 -10.37 -15.93
N PRO A 120 11.58 -10.30 -17.27
CA PRO A 120 10.52 -9.62 -18.00
C PRO A 120 9.15 -10.27 -17.79
N SER A 121 8.11 -9.46 -17.71
CA SER A 121 6.73 -9.85 -17.42
C SER A 121 5.65 -8.93 -18.01
N GLU A 122 6.02 -7.79 -18.61
CA GLU A 122 5.09 -6.93 -19.36
C GLU A 122 4.46 -7.68 -20.54
N GLU A 123 3.19 -7.40 -20.86
CA GLU A 123 2.43 -7.97 -21.99
C GLU A 123 2.35 -9.51 -22.06
N ARG A 124 2.73 -10.22 -20.99
CA ARG A 124 2.67 -11.69 -20.92
C ARG A 124 1.32 -12.20 -20.45
N SER A 125 0.92 -13.40 -20.89
CA SER A 125 -0.25 -14.11 -20.39
C SER A 125 -0.04 -14.64 -18.97
N ASP A 126 -1.12 -14.99 -18.28
CA ASP A 126 -1.07 -15.63 -16.97
C ASP A 126 -0.24 -16.93 -17.00
N GLU A 127 -0.39 -17.74 -18.05
CA GLU A 127 0.35 -19.00 -18.24
C GLU A 127 1.85 -18.78 -18.47
N GLU A 128 2.21 -17.75 -19.25
CA GLU A 128 3.61 -17.36 -19.49
C GLU A 128 4.27 -16.86 -18.20
N ILE A 129 3.55 -16.09 -17.40
CA ILE A 129 4.04 -15.63 -16.08
C ILE A 129 4.18 -16.81 -15.13
N ASP A 130 3.17 -17.67 -15.06
CA ASP A 130 3.16 -18.84 -14.19
C ASP A 130 4.29 -19.83 -14.53
N SER A 131 4.64 -19.98 -15.81
CA SER A 131 5.74 -20.85 -16.25
C SER A 131 7.13 -20.21 -16.12
N THR A 132 7.23 -18.94 -15.75
CA THR A 132 8.52 -18.23 -15.69
C THR A 132 9.38 -18.70 -14.52
N ILE A 133 10.57 -19.23 -14.83
CA ILE A 133 11.58 -19.63 -13.83
C ILE A 133 12.33 -18.39 -13.32
N VAL A 134 12.12 -18.05 -12.06
CA VAL A 134 12.89 -16.99 -11.37
C VAL A 134 14.15 -17.59 -10.76
N LYS A 135 15.31 -17.29 -11.36
CA LYS A 135 16.63 -17.74 -10.87
C LYS A 135 16.91 -17.22 -9.44
N GLN A 136 17.69 -17.97 -8.66
CA GLN A 136 17.92 -17.65 -7.24
C GLN A 136 18.50 -16.24 -7.02
N TYR A 137 19.49 -15.82 -7.81
CA TYR A 137 20.05 -14.46 -7.68
C TYR A 137 19.02 -13.36 -7.94
N ASN A 138 18.03 -13.57 -8.82
CA ASN A 138 16.94 -12.62 -9.03
C ASN A 138 16.03 -12.54 -7.78
N LYS A 139 15.81 -13.67 -7.09
CA LYS A 139 15.11 -13.68 -5.80
C LYS A 139 15.90 -12.93 -4.73
N ASP A 140 17.22 -13.10 -4.70
CA ASP A 140 18.07 -12.42 -3.73
C ASP A 140 18.12 -10.90 -3.97
N ILE A 141 18.16 -10.45 -5.23
CA ILE A 141 17.99 -9.04 -5.60
C ILE A 141 16.61 -8.54 -5.18
N ALA A 142 15.55 -9.32 -5.41
CA ALA A 142 14.19 -8.92 -5.04
C ALA A 142 14.06 -8.60 -3.55
N LYS A 143 14.72 -9.38 -2.67
CA LYS A 143 14.70 -9.19 -1.22
C LYS A 143 15.20 -7.83 -0.75
N VAL A 144 16.07 -7.18 -1.53
CA VAL A 144 16.53 -5.81 -1.24
C VAL A 144 15.32 -4.87 -1.23
N PHE A 145 14.45 -4.99 -2.22
CA PHE A 145 13.27 -4.13 -2.40
C PHE A 145 12.04 -4.59 -1.59
N ARG A 146 12.26 -5.23 -0.44
CA ARG A 146 11.17 -5.58 0.47
C ARG A 146 10.52 -4.34 1.03
N LEU A 147 9.20 -4.36 1.00
CA LEU A 147 8.38 -3.36 1.65
C LEU A 147 8.51 -3.49 3.18
N GLY A 148 8.58 -2.37 3.89
CA GLY A 148 8.47 -2.36 5.35
C GLY A 148 7.10 -2.88 5.78
N ASN A 149 6.06 -2.16 5.36
CA ASN A 149 4.67 -2.47 5.66
C ASN A 149 3.71 -1.79 4.65
N HIS A 150 2.41 -1.98 4.79
CA HIS A 150 1.38 -1.35 3.97
C HIS A 150 0.15 -0.98 4.80
N ILE A 151 -0.53 0.10 4.42
CA ILE A 151 -1.62 0.68 5.21
C ILE A 151 -2.90 0.67 4.41
N GLY A 152 -3.95 0.06 4.98
CA GLY A 152 -5.30 0.12 4.43
C GLY A 152 -5.92 1.49 4.68
N ALA A 153 -6.41 2.11 3.62
CA ALA A 153 -7.18 3.36 3.63
C ALA A 153 -8.61 3.11 3.10
N ASP A 154 -9.08 1.87 3.18
CA ASP A 154 -10.42 1.48 2.75
C ASP A 154 -11.47 2.31 3.52
N GLY A 155 -12.39 2.95 2.78
CA GLY A 155 -13.42 3.82 3.34
C GLY A 155 -12.95 5.22 3.75
N GLU A 156 -11.69 5.58 3.49
CA GLU A 156 -11.23 6.96 3.63
C GLU A 156 -11.81 7.88 2.55
N SER A 157 -11.92 9.17 2.89
CA SER A 157 -12.51 10.17 2.00
C SER A 157 -11.62 10.49 0.79
N PHE A 158 -12.22 11.03 -0.26
CA PHE A 158 -11.50 11.57 -1.42
C PHE A 158 -10.41 12.59 -1.00
N GLU A 159 -10.71 13.48 -0.05
CA GLU A 159 -9.76 14.45 0.52
C GLU A 159 -8.61 13.77 1.27
N THR A 160 -8.89 12.68 2.01
CA THR A 160 -7.84 11.90 2.69
C THR A 160 -6.84 11.34 1.68
N ILE A 161 -7.33 10.76 0.58
CA ILE A 161 -6.49 10.18 -0.47
C ILE A 161 -5.64 11.26 -1.16
N ALA A 162 -6.25 12.42 -1.49
CA ALA A 162 -5.51 13.56 -2.03
C ALA A 162 -4.44 14.08 -1.05
N SER A 163 -4.77 14.15 0.25
CA SER A 163 -3.85 14.57 1.30
C SER A 163 -2.64 13.65 1.44
N ILE A 164 -2.84 12.32 1.41
CA ILE A 164 -1.74 11.35 1.45
C ILE A 164 -0.76 11.60 0.31
N ILE A 165 -1.27 11.76 -0.92
CA ILE A 165 -0.45 11.99 -2.11
C ILE A 165 0.31 13.32 -1.99
N GLN A 166 -0.37 14.39 -1.56
CA GLN A 166 0.24 15.70 -1.41
C GLN A 166 1.37 15.71 -0.37
N VAL A 167 1.12 15.14 0.81
CA VAL A 167 2.08 15.20 1.93
C VAL A 167 3.27 14.28 1.70
N THR A 168 3.02 13.07 1.18
CA THR A 168 4.04 12.02 1.15
C THR A 168 4.63 11.79 -0.24
N GLY A 169 3.96 12.26 -1.29
CA GLY A 169 4.22 11.88 -2.67
C GLY A 169 3.94 10.40 -2.98
N LYS A 170 3.57 9.58 -1.99
CA LYS A 170 3.44 8.13 -2.16
C LYS A 170 2.27 7.79 -3.07
N PRO A 171 2.42 6.77 -3.91
CA PRO A 171 1.35 6.29 -4.77
C PRO A 171 0.35 5.48 -3.95
N ILE A 172 -0.91 5.42 -4.40
CA ILE A 172 -1.98 4.68 -3.73
C ILE A 172 -2.57 3.66 -4.71
N MET A 173 -2.68 2.40 -4.29
CA MET A 173 -3.49 1.42 -4.99
C MET A 173 -4.96 1.74 -4.72
N ALA A 174 -5.72 1.97 -5.78
CA ALA A 174 -7.16 2.20 -5.72
C ALA A 174 -7.87 1.23 -6.67
N TRP A 175 -8.94 0.58 -6.19
CA TRP A 175 -9.72 -0.35 -7.01
C TRP A 175 -11.12 0.18 -7.28
N PHE A 176 -11.54 0.07 -8.53
CA PHE A 176 -12.81 0.59 -9.02
C PHE A 176 -13.62 -0.47 -9.73
N TYR A 177 -14.94 -0.44 -9.51
CA TYR A 177 -15.87 -1.33 -10.21
C TYR A 177 -16.71 -0.51 -11.17
N PHE A 178 -16.90 -1.01 -12.39
CA PHE A 178 -17.47 -0.19 -13.46
C PHE A 178 -17.95 -1.03 -14.63
N THR A 179 -18.73 -0.41 -15.52
CA THR A 179 -18.90 -0.93 -16.88
C THR A 179 -17.78 -0.41 -17.78
N ALA A 180 -17.50 -1.10 -18.89
CA ALA A 180 -16.52 -0.62 -19.86
C ALA A 180 -16.87 0.77 -20.42
N GLU A 181 -18.17 1.09 -20.52
CA GLU A 181 -18.67 2.39 -20.98
C GLU A 181 -18.36 3.52 -19.98
N GLU A 182 -18.47 3.24 -18.68
CA GLU A 182 -18.12 4.20 -17.62
C GLU A 182 -16.62 4.50 -17.62
N TRP A 183 -15.78 3.49 -17.87
CA TRP A 183 -14.33 3.57 -17.67
C TRP A 183 -13.52 3.93 -18.93
N SER A 184 -14.04 3.69 -20.14
CA SER A 184 -13.33 3.94 -21.41
C SER A 184 -13.32 5.42 -21.82
N ARG A 185 -13.02 6.32 -20.88
CA ARG A 185 -13.00 7.77 -21.02
C ARG A 185 -11.97 8.38 -20.08
N LEU A 186 -11.48 9.58 -20.43
CA LEU A 186 -10.50 10.30 -19.59
C LEU A 186 -11.06 10.64 -18.21
N ILE A 187 -12.34 11.01 -18.13
CA ILE A 187 -13.03 11.32 -16.88
C ILE A 187 -14.18 10.32 -16.71
N PRO A 188 -13.99 9.22 -15.95
CA PRO A 188 -15.06 8.26 -15.68
C PRO A 188 -16.30 8.92 -15.09
N ILE A 189 -17.48 8.46 -15.51
CA ILE A 189 -18.78 8.93 -14.99
C ILE A 189 -19.63 7.74 -14.58
N VAL A 190 -20.52 7.95 -13.60
CA VAL A 190 -21.47 6.93 -13.18
C VAL A 190 -22.66 6.93 -14.15
N ILE A 191 -22.90 5.79 -14.80
CA ILE A 191 -24.01 5.56 -15.74
C ILE A 191 -24.99 4.56 -15.12
N ASP A 192 -24.49 3.37 -14.76
CA ASP A 192 -25.33 2.31 -14.23
C ASP A 192 -25.42 2.37 -12.70
N LYS A 193 -26.45 3.07 -12.21
CA LYS A 193 -26.72 3.21 -10.77
C LYS A 193 -27.03 1.89 -10.06
N LYS A 194 -27.32 0.80 -10.78
CA LYS A 194 -27.61 -0.52 -10.20
C LYS A 194 -26.40 -1.46 -10.24
N LEU A 195 -25.31 -1.07 -10.90
CA LEU A 195 -24.09 -1.86 -10.95
C LEU A 195 -23.56 -2.12 -9.54
N THR A 196 -23.17 -3.36 -9.26
CA THR A 196 -22.54 -3.76 -8.00
C THR A 196 -21.12 -4.25 -8.25
N ILE A 197 -20.33 -4.36 -7.19
CA ILE A 197 -18.98 -4.93 -7.26
C ILE A 197 -18.97 -6.37 -7.78
N GLN A 198 -20.06 -7.14 -7.58
CA GLN A 198 -20.17 -8.51 -8.07
C GLN A 198 -20.39 -8.57 -9.59
N THR A 199 -21.18 -7.63 -10.14
CA THR A 199 -21.57 -7.64 -11.56
C THR A 199 -20.69 -6.77 -12.45
N GLY A 200 -19.99 -5.79 -11.88
CA GLY A 200 -19.06 -4.92 -12.60
C GLY A 200 -17.70 -5.55 -12.90
N LEU A 201 -17.02 -4.97 -13.89
CA LEU A 201 -15.59 -5.17 -14.07
C LEU A 201 -14.87 -4.62 -12.84
N ARG A 202 -13.83 -5.30 -12.38
CA ARG A 202 -13.05 -4.93 -11.20
C ARG A 202 -11.59 -4.74 -11.57
N HIS A 203 -11.06 -3.56 -11.31
CA HIS A 203 -9.73 -3.21 -11.77
C HIS A 203 -8.90 -2.48 -10.73
N SER A 204 -7.59 -2.73 -10.73
CA SER A 204 -6.61 -2.09 -9.86
C SER A 204 -5.83 -1.04 -10.64
N VAL A 205 -5.74 0.16 -10.10
CA VAL A 205 -4.97 1.28 -10.68
C VAL A 205 -4.13 1.98 -9.61
N THR A 206 -3.18 2.80 -10.06
CA THR A 206 -2.31 3.59 -9.18
C THR A 206 -2.73 5.04 -9.20
N VAL A 207 -3.10 5.62 -8.07
CA VAL A 207 -3.26 7.08 -7.91
C VAL A 207 -1.89 7.73 -7.73
N VAL A 208 -1.60 8.75 -8.52
CA VAL A 208 -0.25 9.35 -8.63
C VAL A 208 -0.21 10.86 -8.41
N ASP A 209 -1.33 11.56 -8.55
CA ASP A 209 -1.41 13.02 -8.41
C ASP A 209 -2.82 13.47 -7.96
N ASN A 210 -2.92 14.71 -7.49
CA ASN A 210 -4.17 15.42 -7.23
C ASN A 210 -4.08 16.89 -7.68
N PHE A 211 -5.16 17.43 -8.24
CA PHE A 211 -5.21 18.81 -8.75
C PHE A 211 -6.62 19.25 -9.11
N LEU A 212 -6.77 20.54 -9.43
CA LEU A 212 -7.92 21.06 -10.15
C LEU A 212 -7.72 20.94 -11.67
N PHE A 213 -8.77 20.58 -12.38
CA PHE A 213 -8.83 20.62 -13.84
C PHE A 213 -10.20 21.16 -14.25
N GLY A 214 -10.23 22.29 -14.96
CA GLY A 214 -11.46 23.03 -15.23
C GLY A 214 -12.18 23.45 -13.95
N GLY A 215 -11.44 23.81 -12.89
CA GLY A 215 -12.00 24.22 -11.60
C GLY A 215 -12.62 23.10 -10.77
N LYS A 216 -12.47 21.83 -11.17
CA LYS A 216 -12.97 20.65 -10.44
C LYS A 216 -11.83 19.81 -9.91
N LYS A 217 -12.03 19.21 -8.74
CA LYS A 217 -11.04 18.34 -8.07
C LYS A 217 -10.96 16.98 -8.73
N TYR A 218 -9.74 16.51 -8.97
CA TYR A 218 -9.48 15.18 -9.51
C TYR A 218 -8.29 14.50 -8.84
N LEU A 219 -8.40 13.18 -8.74
CA LEU A 219 -7.26 12.28 -8.54
C LEU A 219 -6.82 11.75 -9.90
N LEU A 220 -5.55 11.88 -10.24
CA LEU A 220 -4.98 11.27 -11.44
C LEU A 220 -4.58 9.83 -11.13
N ILE A 221 -5.07 8.89 -11.95
CA ILE A 221 -4.64 7.49 -11.91
C ILE A 221 -3.88 7.10 -13.18
N GLU A 222 -2.99 6.13 -13.04
CA GLU A 222 -2.36 5.41 -14.15
C GLU A 222 -2.86 3.95 -14.19
N ASP A 223 -3.15 3.45 -15.40
CA ASP A 223 -3.91 2.23 -15.68
C ASP A 223 -3.17 1.34 -16.70
N SER A 224 -2.99 0.07 -16.36
CA SER A 224 -2.28 -0.93 -17.16
C SER A 224 -3.12 -1.67 -18.20
N ALA A 225 -4.45 -1.47 -18.25
CA ALA A 225 -5.36 -2.23 -19.12
C ALA A 225 -5.73 -1.49 -20.41
N HIS A 226 -5.47 -0.18 -20.48
CA HIS A 226 -5.66 0.66 -21.68
C HIS A 226 -7.12 0.69 -22.19
N PHE A 227 -8.09 0.68 -21.28
CA PHE A 227 -9.50 0.86 -21.64
C PHE A 227 -9.68 2.16 -22.44
N GLY A 228 -10.39 2.10 -23.57
CA GLY A 228 -10.54 3.23 -24.49
C GLY A 228 -9.23 3.74 -25.10
N GLY A 229 -8.14 2.96 -25.07
CA GLY A 229 -6.81 3.38 -25.52
C GLY A 229 -6.11 4.35 -24.55
N LEU A 230 -6.61 4.47 -23.31
CA LEU A 230 -6.12 5.42 -22.32
C LEU A 230 -5.35 4.73 -21.19
N THR A 231 -4.15 5.23 -20.90
CA THR A 231 -3.33 4.80 -19.75
C THR A 231 -3.54 5.64 -18.50
N ARG A 232 -4.39 6.67 -18.57
CA ARG A 232 -4.64 7.62 -17.47
C ARG A 232 -6.11 8.04 -17.41
N ARG A 233 -6.57 8.35 -16.18
CA ARG A 233 -7.92 8.86 -15.92
C ARG A 233 -7.90 9.91 -14.82
N LEU A 234 -8.83 10.85 -14.91
CA LEU A 234 -9.14 11.82 -13.86
C LEU A 234 -10.36 11.34 -13.10
N ILE A 235 -10.14 10.81 -11.90
CA ILE A 235 -11.20 10.30 -11.04
C ILE A 235 -11.81 11.47 -10.27
N SER A 236 -13.08 11.74 -10.52
CA SER A 236 -13.85 12.73 -9.77
C SER A 236 -14.22 12.20 -8.38
N GLU A 237 -14.55 13.11 -7.47
CA GLU A 237 -15.05 12.75 -6.14
C GLU A 237 -16.33 11.90 -6.22
N GLU A 238 -17.25 12.22 -7.14
CA GLU A 238 -18.47 11.44 -7.38
C GLU A 238 -18.15 9.99 -7.78
N PHE A 239 -17.26 9.81 -8.75
CA PHE A 239 -16.91 8.48 -9.22
C PHE A 239 -16.16 7.69 -8.14
N PHE A 240 -15.25 8.35 -7.41
CA PHE A 240 -14.55 7.76 -6.28
C PHE A 240 -15.52 7.25 -5.20
N ASN A 241 -16.41 8.11 -4.72
CA ASN A 241 -17.36 7.78 -3.66
C ASN A 241 -18.34 6.66 -4.09
N THR A 242 -18.62 6.54 -5.40
CA THR A 242 -19.56 5.55 -5.91
C THR A 242 -18.88 4.21 -6.22
N ARG A 243 -17.68 4.23 -6.83
CA ARG A 243 -17.06 3.06 -7.47
C ARG A 243 -15.81 2.55 -6.79
N CYS A 244 -15.16 3.34 -5.93
CA CYS A 244 -13.96 2.89 -5.22
C CYS A 244 -14.33 2.02 -4.02
N TRP A 245 -13.66 0.87 -3.85
CA TRP A 245 -13.93 -0.02 -2.69
C TRP A 245 -12.69 -0.51 -1.95
N PHE A 246 -11.51 -0.41 -2.55
CA PHE A 246 -10.26 -0.85 -1.94
C PHE A 246 -9.19 0.21 -2.16
N LEU A 247 -8.52 0.57 -1.06
CA LEU A 247 -7.50 1.61 -1.00
C LEU A 247 -6.37 1.16 -0.10
N ARG A 248 -5.16 1.16 -0.63
CA ARG A 248 -3.97 0.79 0.14
C ARG A 248 -2.74 1.47 -0.39
N TYR A 249 -1.86 1.90 0.48
CA TYR A 249 -0.60 2.51 0.07
C TYR A 249 0.60 1.86 0.77
N PRO A 250 1.76 1.84 0.09
CA PRO A 250 2.97 1.27 0.64
C PRO A 250 3.58 2.21 1.69
N MET A 251 4.14 1.60 2.72
CA MET A 251 5.14 2.29 3.51
C MET A 251 6.49 2.25 2.79
N ASN A 252 7.53 2.77 3.43
CA ASN A 252 8.89 2.81 2.87
C ASN A 252 9.50 1.41 2.69
N PHE A 253 10.57 1.33 1.89
CA PHE A 253 11.35 0.10 1.78
C PHE A 253 12.10 -0.21 3.09
N ARG A 254 12.43 -1.49 3.31
CA ARG A 254 13.17 -1.92 4.50
C ARG A 254 14.63 -1.52 4.53
N PHE A 255 15.23 -1.29 3.35
CA PHE A 255 16.63 -0.88 3.26
C PHE A 255 16.84 0.61 3.57
N GLU A 256 15.77 1.37 3.81
CA GLU A 256 15.93 2.77 4.17
C GLU A 256 16.63 2.90 5.51
N GLU A 257 17.68 3.72 5.53
CA GLU A 257 18.50 3.99 6.71
C GLU A 257 17.63 4.51 7.87
N GLN A 258 17.84 3.97 9.06
CA GLN A 258 17.33 4.59 10.28
C GLN A 258 18.07 5.91 10.47
N GLU A 259 17.32 7.01 10.60
CA GLU A 259 17.87 8.19 11.25
C GLU A 259 18.29 7.77 12.66
N ASP A 260 19.58 7.85 12.95
CA ASP A 260 20.13 7.56 14.27
C ASP A 260 19.85 8.74 15.20
N LYS A 261 18.56 9.00 15.42
CA LYS A 261 18.09 10.05 16.33
C LYS A 261 18.44 9.62 17.75
N GLU A 262 19.10 10.51 18.48
CA GLU A 262 19.30 10.34 19.91
C GLU A 262 17.93 10.52 20.59
N ILE A 263 17.50 9.52 21.36
CA ILE A 263 16.20 9.49 22.03
C ILE A 263 16.48 9.57 23.52
N ASP A 264 15.87 10.54 24.21
CA ASP A 264 15.87 10.59 25.67
C ASP A 264 14.82 9.59 26.19
N ILE A 265 15.28 8.46 26.73
CA ILE A 265 14.43 7.32 27.07
C ILE A 265 14.10 7.35 28.56
N GLU A 266 12.99 8.00 28.89
CA GLU A 266 12.39 7.93 30.22
C GLU A 266 10.88 7.71 30.12
N LEU A 267 10.43 6.46 30.31
CA LEU A 267 9.01 6.13 30.37
C LEU A 267 8.49 6.27 31.81
N LYS A 268 7.58 7.23 32.03
CA LYS A 268 7.11 7.65 33.36
C LYS A 268 5.90 6.86 33.84
N LYS A 269 5.10 6.32 32.91
CA LYS A 269 3.89 5.55 33.22
C LYS A 269 3.79 4.27 32.42
N ASP A 270 2.95 3.36 32.90
CA ASP A 270 2.58 2.17 32.14
C ASP A 270 1.72 2.58 30.94
N LEU A 271 1.97 1.96 29.79
CA LEU A 271 1.29 2.28 28.53
C LEU A 271 0.55 1.07 27.98
N GLU A 272 -0.68 1.27 27.55
CA GLU A 272 -1.56 0.22 27.08
C GLU A 272 -2.48 0.65 25.93
N TYR A 273 -3.13 -0.33 25.31
CA TYR A 273 -3.98 -0.11 24.14
C TYR A 273 -5.09 0.92 24.40
N GLY A 274 -5.26 1.86 23.48
CA GLY A 274 -6.24 2.94 23.55
C GLY A 274 -5.69 4.25 24.13
N MET A 275 -4.50 4.25 24.73
CA MET A 275 -3.89 5.46 25.28
C MET A 275 -3.40 6.42 24.18
N THR A 276 -3.47 7.72 24.47
CA THR A 276 -2.77 8.77 23.72
C THR A 276 -1.92 9.56 24.72
N ASP A 277 -0.59 9.48 24.60
CA ASP A 277 0.32 10.03 25.60
C ASP A 277 1.72 10.34 25.02
N PRO A 278 2.43 11.39 25.48
CA PRO A 278 3.81 11.65 25.05
C PRO A 278 4.78 10.48 25.31
N ASP A 279 4.62 9.72 26.40
CA ASP A 279 5.47 8.55 26.67
C ASP A 279 5.30 7.46 25.58
N VAL A 280 4.15 7.42 24.90
CA VAL A 280 3.94 6.53 23.75
C VAL A 280 4.79 6.97 22.57
N VAL A 281 5.03 8.26 22.38
CA VAL A 281 5.93 8.77 21.32
C VAL A 281 7.35 8.26 21.58
N ILE A 282 7.85 8.40 22.82
CA ILE A 282 9.17 7.91 23.25
C ILE A 282 9.27 6.40 23.00
N LEU A 283 8.26 5.64 23.43
CA LEU A 283 8.19 4.20 23.20
C LEU A 283 8.21 3.86 21.70
N GLN A 284 7.43 4.55 20.87
CA GLN A 284 7.39 4.32 19.42
C GLN A 284 8.73 4.64 18.76
N ASP A 285 9.38 5.75 19.11
CA ASP A 285 10.70 6.13 18.61
C ASP A 285 11.76 5.10 19.00
N LEU A 286 11.76 4.63 20.24
CA LEU A 286 12.66 3.56 20.69
C LEU A 286 12.41 2.28 19.90
N LEU A 287 11.16 1.84 19.78
CA LEU A 287 10.82 0.62 19.06
C LEU A 287 11.18 0.73 17.56
N LYS A 288 11.13 1.94 16.96
CA LYS A 288 11.63 2.17 15.60
C LYS A 288 13.12 1.92 15.53
N LYS A 289 13.89 2.55 16.43
CA LYS A 289 15.36 2.40 16.52
C LYS A 289 15.76 0.93 16.70
N LEU A 290 15.00 0.18 17.47
CA LEU A 290 15.24 -1.25 17.70
C LEU A 290 14.67 -2.18 16.60
N GLY A 291 13.99 -1.63 15.58
CA GLY A 291 13.44 -2.39 14.46
C GLY A 291 12.15 -3.16 14.76
N PHE A 292 11.48 -2.87 15.88
CA PHE A 292 10.19 -3.48 16.24
C PHE A 292 8.99 -2.66 15.78
N PHE A 293 9.14 -1.35 15.61
CA PHE A 293 8.11 -0.46 15.08
C PHE A 293 8.45 -0.01 13.66
N PRO A 294 7.47 0.18 12.76
CA PRO A 294 7.77 0.62 11.40
C PRO A 294 8.46 1.99 11.41
N ILE A 295 9.69 2.03 10.86
CA ILE A 295 10.55 3.24 10.79
C ILE A 295 9.83 4.41 10.10
N ASN A 296 8.89 4.08 9.24
CA ASN A 296 8.26 4.96 8.26
C ASN A 296 6.88 5.48 8.66
N ILE A 297 6.44 5.19 9.88
CA ILE A 297 5.19 5.72 10.47
C ILE A 297 5.58 6.76 11.50
N ASP A 298 4.95 7.92 11.54
CA ASP A 298 5.22 8.90 12.59
C ASP A 298 4.91 8.33 13.99
N SER A 299 5.68 8.74 14.99
CA SER A 299 5.37 8.40 16.38
C SER A 299 4.22 9.29 16.84
N THR A 300 3.00 8.80 16.63
CA THR A 300 1.76 9.55 16.85
C THR A 300 1.40 9.76 18.32
N GLY A 301 2.06 9.05 19.24
CA GLY A 301 1.71 9.02 20.65
C GLY A 301 0.44 8.19 20.94
N ARG A 302 -0.11 7.48 19.94
CA ARG A 302 -1.30 6.64 20.08
C ARG A 302 -0.91 5.18 20.23
N TYR A 303 -1.33 4.56 21.32
CA TYR A 303 -1.05 3.15 21.59
C TYR A 303 -2.15 2.28 21.00
N LEU A 304 -2.03 1.93 19.71
CA LEU A 304 -3.01 1.11 19.00
C LEU A 304 -2.40 -0.23 18.57
N SER A 305 -2.96 -0.88 17.56
CA SER A 305 -2.57 -2.21 17.09
C SER A 305 -1.09 -2.29 16.71
N ILE A 306 -0.55 -1.23 16.09
CA ILE A 306 0.86 -1.17 15.67
C ILE A 306 1.77 -1.16 16.88
N THR A 307 1.54 -0.24 17.81
CA THR A 307 2.34 -0.12 19.03
C THR A 307 2.23 -1.38 19.87
N LYS A 308 1.02 -1.95 20.02
CA LYS A 308 0.80 -3.22 20.73
C LYS A 308 1.58 -4.37 20.13
N ASN A 309 1.55 -4.54 18.80
CA ASN A 309 2.30 -5.59 18.11
C ASN A 309 3.81 -5.38 18.24
N ALA A 310 4.29 -4.16 18.04
CA ALA A 310 5.71 -3.81 18.19
C ALA A 310 6.22 -4.08 19.62
N VAL A 311 5.45 -3.70 20.65
CA VAL A 311 5.78 -3.98 22.06
C VAL A 311 5.80 -5.47 22.33
N ARG A 312 4.85 -6.24 21.80
CA ARG A 312 4.83 -7.70 21.96
C ARG A 312 6.07 -8.34 21.33
N ASP A 313 6.44 -7.93 20.12
CA ASP A 313 7.61 -8.47 19.42
C ASP A 313 8.91 -8.10 20.16
N PHE A 314 9.01 -6.88 20.68
CA PHE A 314 10.08 -6.43 21.59
C PHE A 314 10.14 -7.29 22.85
N GLN A 315 9.00 -7.54 23.51
CA GLN A 315 8.93 -8.34 24.73
C GLN A 315 9.36 -9.78 24.50
N LEU A 316 8.92 -10.41 23.39
CA LEU A 316 9.33 -11.76 23.02
C LEU A 316 10.83 -11.84 22.72
N LYS A 317 11.35 -10.88 21.95
CA LYS A 317 12.77 -10.83 21.59
C LYS A 317 13.68 -10.65 22.81
N ASN A 318 13.24 -9.85 23.78
CA ASN A 318 13.96 -9.59 25.04
C ASN A 318 13.58 -10.56 26.17
N LYS A 319 12.75 -11.58 25.90
CA LYS A 319 12.29 -12.58 26.88
C LYS A 319 11.61 -11.99 28.13
N ILE A 320 10.98 -10.82 27.99
CA ILE A 320 10.14 -10.19 29.02
C ILE A 320 8.84 -11.00 29.17
N ILE A 321 8.37 -11.57 28.06
CA ILE A 321 7.32 -12.58 27.99
C ILE A 321 7.84 -13.81 27.25
N SER A 322 7.21 -14.96 27.48
CA SER A 322 7.54 -16.24 26.86
C SER A 322 6.59 -16.62 25.73
N SER A 323 5.37 -16.07 25.74
CA SER A 323 4.32 -16.37 24.77
C SER A 323 3.56 -15.11 24.36
N PRO A 324 3.08 -14.99 23.11
CA PRO A 324 2.22 -13.89 22.67
C PRO A 324 0.89 -13.80 23.42
N ASN A 325 0.53 -14.84 24.19
CA ASN A 325 -0.69 -14.92 24.98
C ASN A 325 -0.46 -14.66 26.48
N ASP A 326 0.79 -14.36 26.89
CA ASP A 326 1.10 -14.12 28.29
C ASP A 326 0.36 -12.87 28.83
N PRO A 327 0.01 -12.85 30.13
CA PRO A 327 -0.53 -11.65 30.76
C PRO A 327 0.42 -10.46 30.59
N GLY A 328 -0.05 -9.40 29.92
CA GLY A 328 0.75 -8.22 29.60
C GLY A 328 1.43 -8.23 28.23
N ALA A 329 1.23 -9.27 27.40
CA ALA A 329 1.71 -9.30 26.03
C ALA A 329 1.16 -8.10 25.22
N GLY A 330 2.09 -7.29 24.70
CA GLY A 330 1.78 -6.06 23.97
C GLY A 330 1.34 -4.88 24.85
N ARG A 331 1.47 -4.97 26.18
CA ARG A 331 1.31 -3.84 27.13
C ARG A 331 2.67 -3.43 27.67
N CYS A 332 3.02 -2.15 27.60
CA CYS A 332 4.24 -1.63 28.23
C CYS A 332 3.98 -1.38 29.73
N GLY A 333 3.77 -2.46 30.48
CA GLY A 333 3.57 -2.45 31.94
C GLY A 333 4.89 -2.40 32.72
N PRO A 334 4.86 -2.59 34.06
CA PRO A 334 5.99 -2.27 34.93
C PRO A 334 7.28 -3.01 34.57
N LYS A 335 7.18 -4.28 34.18
CA LYS A 335 8.34 -5.08 33.75
C LYS A 335 8.97 -4.57 32.45
N THR A 336 8.14 -4.21 31.47
CA THR A 336 8.63 -3.71 30.17
C THR A 336 9.21 -2.31 30.32
N ARG A 337 8.54 -1.44 31.08
CA ARG A 337 8.98 -0.09 31.40
C ARG A 337 10.31 -0.08 32.15
N ALA A 338 10.44 -0.89 33.20
CA ALA A 338 11.69 -1.01 33.95
C ALA A 338 12.82 -1.54 33.07
N PHE A 339 12.55 -2.53 32.21
CA PHE A 339 13.54 -3.04 31.26
C PHE A 339 14.00 -1.94 30.31
N ILE A 340 13.08 -1.17 29.72
CA ILE A 340 13.40 -0.08 28.80
C ILE A 340 14.27 0.96 29.50
N ASN A 341 13.81 1.57 30.59
CA ASN A 341 14.52 2.66 31.30
C ASN A 341 15.88 2.24 31.88
N THR A 342 16.20 0.94 31.95
CA THR A 342 17.48 0.44 32.47
C THR A 342 18.48 0.11 31.36
N ASN A 343 18.00 -0.29 30.18
CA ASN A 343 18.85 -0.86 29.12
C ASN A 343 19.02 0.06 27.91
N TYR A 344 18.25 1.13 27.84
CA TYR A 344 18.30 2.17 26.80
C TYR A 344 18.12 3.51 27.47
#